data_AF-A0A401Z768-F1
#
_entry.id   AF-A0A401Z768-F1
#
_cell.length_a   1.000
_cell.length_b   1.000
_cell.length_c   1.000
_cell.angle_alpha   90.00
_cell.angle_beta   90.00
_cell.angle_gamma   90.00
#
_symmetry.space_group_name_H-M   'P 1'
#
loop_
_entity.id
_entity.type
_entity.pdbx_description
1 polymer ?
#
loop_
_entity_poly.entity_id
_entity_poly.type
_entity_poly.pdbx_seq_one_letter_code
_entity_poly.pdbx_strand_id
1 'polypeptide(L)'
;MAEMTPAAEAIAGLLAGGWTYAEIGRSLGINGSSIRQAIHPSPGQRQKPLAKYVPVLQQLQGTAPGTRPATLPERRKTKSGNVASVRKGIREFKTKQGETQYAARVKKGSATLQKLLDLAAQTGKNVRWDVLFQTIRTISDATKSGWVTGKLPDGWTAATLLSRIAQPQQGDSWKPGDVSGALIALAKEQNEGVVSATGGREFSIFTIP
;
A
#
# COMPACT_ATOMS: atom_id res chain seq x y z
N MET A 1 3.66 -7.26 -37.71
CA MET A 1 3.58 -7.46 -36.23
C MET A 1 4.37 -6.34 -35.58
N ALA A 2 3.88 -5.74 -34.50
CA ALA A 2 4.66 -4.72 -33.79
C ALA A 2 5.94 -5.37 -33.23
N GLU A 3 7.09 -4.76 -33.52
CA GLU A 3 8.39 -5.24 -33.07
C GLU A 3 8.42 -5.25 -31.53
N MET A 4 8.82 -6.38 -30.95
CA MET A 4 8.90 -6.50 -29.50
C MET A 4 10.04 -5.63 -28.98
N THR A 5 9.85 -4.99 -27.83
CA THR A 5 10.98 -4.33 -27.16
C THR A 5 12.02 -5.37 -26.73
N PRO A 6 13.32 -5.01 -26.65
CA PRO A 6 14.36 -5.94 -26.19
C PRO A 6 14.08 -6.56 -24.81
N ALA A 7 13.37 -5.82 -23.95
CA ALA A 7 12.91 -6.36 -22.66
C ALA A 7 11.80 -7.40 -22.83
N ALA A 8 10.84 -7.17 -23.73
CA ALA A 8 9.77 -8.13 -24.01
C ALA A 8 10.33 -9.43 -24.61
N GLU A 9 11.32 -9.34 -25.51
CA GLU A 9 12.01 -10.51 -26.07
C GLU A 9 12.75 -11.30 -24.98
N ALA A 10 13.53 -10.63 -24.13
CA ALA A 10 14.26 -11.29 -23.05
C ALA A 10 13.31 -11.98 -22.05
N ILE A 11 12.17 -11.34 -21.72
CA ILE A 11 11.13 -11.94 -20.87
C ILE A 11 10.49 -13.14 -21.58
N ALA A 12 10.19 -13.05 -22.88
CA ALA A 12 9.61 -14.15 -23.64
C ALA A 12 10.54 -15.39 -23.64
N GLY A 13 11.86 -15.18 -23.76
CA GLY A 13 12.86 -16.24 -23.61
C GLY A 13 12.83 -16.91 -22.24
N LEU A 14 12.68 -16.14 -21.15
CA LEU A 14 12.55 -16.71 -19.80
C LEU A 14 11.27 -17.52 -19.63
N LEU A 15 10.14 -17.04 -20.19
CA LEU A 15 8.88 -17.79 -20.17
C LEU A 15 8.99 -19.12 -20.91
N ALA A 16 9.66 -19.12 -22.07
CA ALA A 16 9.94 -20.35 -22.82
C ALA A 16 10.83 -21.32 -22.01
N GLY A 17 11.71 -20.80 -21.16
CA GLY A 17 12.51 -21.56 -20.19
C GLY A 17 11.75 -21.97 -18.92
N GLY A 18 10.42 -21.85 -18.88
CA GLY A 18 9.59 -22.30 -17.76
C GLY A 18 9.43 -21.30 -16.62
N TRP A 19 9.91 -20.07 -16.77
CA TRP A 19 9.70 -19.03 -15.76
C TRP A 19 8.27 -18.50 -15.79
N THR A 20 7.74 -18.14 -14.62
CA THR A 20 6.48 -17.40 -14.51
C THR A 20 6.71 -15.89 -14.38
N TYR A 21 5.72 -15.08 -14.76
CA TYR A 21 5.76 -13.63 -14.54
C TYR A 21 6.02 -13.23 -13.08
N ALA A 22 5.52 -14.03 -12.14
CA ALA A 22 5.69 -13.80 -10.71
C ALA A 22 7.13 -14.07 -10.26
N GLU A 23 7.80 -15.08 -10.81
CA GLU A 23 9.20 -15.39 -10.53
C GLU A 23 10.13 -14.34 -11.12
N ILE A 24 9.92 -13.96 -12.38
CA ILE A 24 10.69 -12.89 -13.03
C ILE A 24 10.53 -11.59 -12.24
N GLY A 25 9.29 -11.24 -11.83
CA GLY A 25 9.03 -10.08 -11.00
C GLY A 25 9.76 -10.12 -9.65
N ARG A 26 9.71 -11.27 -8.96
CA ARG A 26 10.42 -11.48 -7.68
C ARG A 26 11.94 -11.34 -7.84
N SER A 27 12.54 -11.95 -8.85
CA SER A 27 13.97 -11.86 -9.13
C SER A 27 14.43 -10.43 -9.42
N LEU A 28 13.57 -9.64 -10.09
CA LEU A 28 13.85 -8.24 -10.42
C LEU A 28 13.42 -7.22 -9.35
N GLY A 29 12.77 -7.68 -8.27
CA GLY A 29 12.22 -6.81 -7.22
C GLY A 29 11.11 -5.87 -7.71
N ILE A 30 10.33 -6.28 -8.71
CA ILE A 30 9.19 -5.54 -9.29
C ILE A 30 7.93 -6.40 -9.38
N ASN A 31 6.77 -5.78 -9.55
CA ASN A 31 5.51 -6.52 -9.64
C ASN A 31 5.43 -7.34 -10.94
N GLY A 32 5.04 -8.62 -10.85
CA GLY A 32 4.85 -9.51 -12.01
C GLY A 32 3.85 -8.96 -13.05
N SER A 33 2.88 -8.12 -12.63
CA SER A 33 2.00 -7.42 -13.57
C SER A 33 2.74 -6.48 -14.51
N SER A 34 3.87 -5.89 -14.07
CA SER A 34 4.71 -5.06 -14.94
C SER A 34 5.50 -5.89 -15.94
N ILE A 35 5.86 -7.13 -15.59
CA ILE A 35 6.46 -8.09 -16.52
C ILE A 35 5.44 -8.51 -17.57
N ARG A 36 4.22 -8.88 -17.16
CA ARG A 36 3.13 -9.20 -18.09
C ARG A 36 2.88 -8.06 -19.07
N GLN A 37 2.78 -6.82 -18.59
CA GLN A 37 2.53 -5.63 -19.43
C GLN A 37 3.68 -5.28 -20.40
N ALA A 38 4.88 -5.84 -20.20
CA ALA A 38 5.97 -5.68 -21.16
C ALA A 38 5.73 -6.52 -22.43
N ILE A 39 5.12 -7.71 -22.29
CA ILE A 39 4.81 -8.61 -23.42
C ILE A 39 3.37 -8.41 -23.93
N HIS A 40 2.40 -8.36 -23.00
CA HIS A 40 0.98 -8.26 -23.26
C HIS A 40 0.42 -6.96 -22.65
N PRO A 41 0.67 -5.80 -23.28
CA PRO A 41 0.08 -4.54 -22.84
C PRO A 41 -1.44 -4.59 -22.97
N SER A 42 -2.14 -3.80 -22.14
CA SER A 42 -3.59 -3.63 -22.27
C SER A 42 -3.96 -3.01 -23.63
N PRO A 43 -5.20 -3.21 -24.12
CA PRO A 43 -5.65 -2.57 -25.37
C PRO A 43 -5.39 -1.06 -25.37
N GLY A 44 -4.76 -0.56 -26.44
CA GLY A 44 -4.40 0.86 -26.60
C GLY A 44 -3.17 1.32 -25.80
N GLN A 45 -2.48 0.44 -25.07
CA GLN A 45 -1.27 0.77 -24.33
C GLN A 45 -0.01 0.28 -25.06
N ARG A 46 1.08 1.05 -24.91
CA ARG A 46 2.41 0.61 -25.37
C ARG A 46 3.02 -0.41 -24.39
N GLN A 47 3.89 -1.27 -24.90
CA GLN A 47 4.69 -2.17 -24.05
C GLN A 47 5.45 -1.37 -22.99
N LYS A 48 5.51 -1.89 -21.77
CA LYS A 48 6.38 -1.30 -20.74
C LYS A 48 7.84 -1.50 -21.16
N PRO A 49 8.61 -0.42 -21.39
CA PRO A 49 9.90 -0.53 -22.05
C PRO A 49 10.93 -1.30 -21.23
N LEU A 50 10.80 -1.34 -19.89
CA LEU A 50 11.67 -2.05 -18.92
C LEU A 50 13.18 -2.06 -19.26
N ALA A 51 13.67 -1.07 -20.02
CA ALA A 51 14.96 -1.14 -20.71
C ALA A 51 16.13 -1.31 -19.75
N LYS A 52 16.05 -0.67 -18.58
CA LYS A 52 17.06 -0.79 -17.51
C LYS A 52 17.21 -2.21 -16.94
N TYR A 53 16.23 -3.09 -17.15
CA TYR A 53 16.26 -4.48 -16.68
C TYR A 53 16.78 -5.45 -17.74
N VAL A 54 16.99 -5.03 -19.00
CA VAL A 54 17.44 -5.90 -20.10
C VAL A 54 18.73 -6.67 -19.76
N PRO A 55 19.80 -6.04 -19.25
CA PRO A 55 21.04 -6.78 -18.95
C PRO A 55 20.83 -7.88 -17.90
N VAL A 56 19.94 -7.61 -16.95
CA VAL A 56 19.62 -8.52 -15.86
C VAL A 56 18.70 -9.66 -16.32
N LEU A 57 17.74 -9.36 -17.20
CA LEU A 57 16.89 -10.37 -17.83
C LEU A 57 17.72 -11.34 -18.69
N GLN A 58 18.73 -10.82 -19.40
CA GLN A 58 19.67 -11.62 -20.17
C GLN A 58 20.53 -12.51 -19.26
N GLN A 59 21.01 -11.99 -18.12
CA GLN A 59 21.76 -12.79 -17.14
C GLN A 59 20.96 -13.99 -16.62
N LEU A 60 19.63 -13.85 -16.50
CA LEU A 60 18.77 -14.92 -16.00
C LEU A 60 18.47 -15.99 -17.07
N GLN A 61 18.78 -15.76 -18.33
CA GLN A 61 18.57 -16.76 -19.38
C GLN A 61 19.46 -17.98 -19.13
N GLY A 62 18.87 -19.18 -19.21
CA GLY A 62 19.58 -20.43 -18.92
C GLY A 62 19.76 -20.73 -17.42
N THR A 63 19.19 -19.91 -16.52
CA THR A 63 19.20 -20.18 -15.08
C THR A 63 17.87 -20.76 -14.59
N ALA A 64 17.88 -21.40 -13.42
CA ALA A 64 16.68 -22.01 -12.84
C ALA A 64 15.63 -20.95 -12.43
N PRO A 65 14.33 -21.21 -12.61
CA PRO A 65 13.26 -20.31 -12.20
C PRO A 65 13.40 -19.82 -10.75
N GLY A 66 13.27 -18.50 -10.57
CA GLY A 66 13.41 -17.86 -9.26
C GLY A 66 14.84 -17.52 -8.84
N THR A 67 15.84 -17.82 -9.68
CA THR A 67 17.24 -17.38 -9.47
C THR A 67 17.30 -15.86 -9.38
N ARG A 68 18.07 -15.34 -8.43
CA ARG A 68 18.30 -13.90 -8.29
C ARG A 68 19.52 -13.48 -9.12
N PRO A 69 19.43 -12.36 -9.85
CA PRO A 69 20.58 -11.84 -10.59
C PRO A 69 21.65 -11.30 -9.63
N ALA A 70 22.89 -11.27 -10.10
CA ALA A 70 24.03 -10.80 -9.29
C ALA A 70 23.90 -9.32 -8.92
N THR A 71 23.39 -8.51 -9.84
CA THR A 71 23.16 -7.07 -9.62
C THR A 71 21.82 -6.65 -10.21
N LEU A 72 21.13 -5.73 -9.53
CA LEU A 72 19.89 -5.12 -10.01
C LEU A 72 20.17 -3.68 -10.45
N PRO A 73 19.47 -3.16 -11.48
CA PRO A 73 19.66 -1.78 -11.90
C PRO A 73 19.35 -0.82 -10.75
N GLU A 74 20.18 0.23 -10.63
CA GLU A 74 20.00 1.24 -9.60
C GLU A 74 18.58 1.81 -9.63
N ARG A 75 17.99 1.92 -8.44
CA ARG A 75 16.71 2.60 -8.30
C ARG A 75 16.94 4.09 -8.57
N ARG A 76 16.01 4.71 -9.31
CA ARG A 76 16.00 6.16 -9.55
C ARG A 76 16.23 6.89 -8.22
N LYS A 77 17.12 7.87 -8.18
CA LYS A 77 17.34 8.72 -7.01
C LYS A 77 16.43 9.97 -7.09
N THR A 78 16.04 10.51 -5.94
CA THR A 78 15.35 11.80 -5.80
C THR A 78 16.33 12.95 -6.09
N LYS A 79 15.84 14.19 -6.24
CA LYS A 79 16.71 15.37 -6.45
C LYS A 79 17.75 15.56 -5.32
N SER A 80 17.49 15.05 -4.13
CA SER A 80 18.40 15.06 -2.98
C SER A 80 19.29 13.80 -2.87
N GLY A 81 19.43 13.02 -3.93
CA GLY A 81 20.36 11.87 -3.99
C GLY A 81 19.88 10.59 -3.31
N ASN A 82 18.84 10.67 -2.47
CA ASN A 82 18.24 9.48 -1.85
C ASN A 82 17.54 8.60 -2.89
N VAL A 83 17.65 7.28 -2.76
CA VAL A 83 16.87 6.34 -3.57
C VAL A 83 15.39 6.74 -3.55
N ALA A 84 14.81 6.99 -4.72
CA ALA A 84 13.38 7.24 -4.89
C ALA A 84 12.65 5.97 -4.46
N SER A 85 12.26 5.97 -3.19
CA SER A 85 11.46 4.91 -2.63
C SER A 85 10.15 4.84 -3.41
N VAL A 86 9.76 3.63 -3.81
CA VAL A 86 8.34 3.33 -4.03
C VAL A 86 7.69 3.73 -2.72
N ARG A 87 6.86 4.78 -2.72
CA ARG A 87 6.25 5.43 -1.55
C ARG A 87 6.22 4.45 -0.36
N LYS A 88 7.19 4.54 0.56
CA LYS A 88 7.15 3.76 1.80
C LYS A 88 5.90 4.24 2.52
N GLY A 89 4.82 3.46 2.39
CA GLY A 89 3.51 3.85 2.92
C GLY A 89 3.51 3.89 4.44
N ILE A 90 4.38 3.09 5.07
CA ILE A 90 4.60 3.01 6.50
C ILE A 90 6.04 3.46 6.81
N ARG A 91 6.16 4.41 7.72
CA ARG A 91 7.41 4.95 8.26
C ARG A 91 7.57 4.45 9.68
N GLU A 92 8.74 3.91 9.97
CA GLU A 92 9.18 3.61 11.33
C GLU A 92 9.93 4.81 11.91
N PHE A 93 9.69 5.13 13.17
CA PHE A 93 10.44 6.15 13.90
C PHE A 93 10.58 5.76 15.36
N LYS A 94 11.70 6.17 15.97
CA LYS A 94 12.00 5.93 17.38
C LYS A 94 11.57 7.16 18.19
N THR A 95 10.77 6.97 19.22
CA THR A 95 10.35 8.05 20.12
C THR A 95 11.53 8.47 21.00
N LYS A 96 11.41 9.62 21.68
CA LYS A 96 12.41 10.08 22.67
C LYS A 96 12.62 9.08 23.81
N GLN A 97 11.60 8.26 24.10
CA GLN A 97 11.63 7.20 25.12
C GLN A 97 12.27 5.90 24.61
N GLY A 98 12.73 5.87 23.35
CA GLY A 98 13.39 4.71 22.74
C GLY A 98 12.43 3.67 22.15
N GLU A 99 11.11 3.91 22.22
CA GLU A 99 10.11 3.02 21.67
C GLU A 99 10.00 3.18 20.15
N THR A 100 9.73 2.08 19.46
CA THR A 100 9.54 2.09 18.01
C THR A 100 8.06 2.33 17.70
N GLN A 101 7.75 3.31 16.86
CA GLN A 101 6.40 3.55 16.36
C GLN A 101 6.36 3.51 14.83
N TYR A 102 5.24 3.06 14.30
CA TYR A 102 4.96 2.99 12.87
C TYR A 102 3.86 3.98 12.53
N ALA A 103 4.03 4.74 11.45
CA ALA A 103 3.02 5.67 10.95
C ALA A 103 2.88 5.61 9.44
N ALA A 104 1.66 5.80 8.94
CA ALA A 104 1.35 5.91 7.54
C ALA A 104 0.47 7.13 7.28
N ARG A 105 0.73 7.85 6.18
CA ARG A 105 -0.16 8.90 5.67
C ARG A 105 -0.48 8.68 4.20
N VAL A 106 -1.75 8.48 3.88
CA VAL A 106 -2.20 8.05 2.55
C VAL A 106 -3.55 8.68 2.14
N LYS A 107 -3.68 9.04 0.86
CA LYS A 107 -4.95 9.60 0.33
C LYS A 107 -6.03 8.54 0.07
N LYS A 108 -5.66 7.40 -0.52
CA LYS A 108 -6.56 6.26 -0.83
C LYS A 108 -5.79 4.93 -0.74
N GLY A 109 -5.16 4.70 0.41
CA GLY A 109 -4.21 3.60 0.59
C GLY A 109 -4.73 2.48 1.47
N SER A 110 -5.88 1.87 1.15
CA SER A 110 -6.48 0.79 1.96
C SER A 110 -5.48 -0.34 2.26
N ALA A 111 -4.69 -0.76 1.27
CA ALA A 111 -3.64 -1.77 1.45
C ALA A 111 -2.51 -1.31 2.40
N THR A 112 -2.21 -0.02 2.46
CA THR A 112 -1.21 0.52 3.40
C THR A 112 -1.78 0.60 4.82
N LEU A 113 -3.04 1.00 4.96
CA LEU A 113 -3.75 1.03 6.23
C LEU A 113 -3.86 -0.38 6.80
N GLN A 114 -4.29 -1.34 5.98
CA GLN A 114 -4.35 -2.77 6.31
C GLN A 114 -2.99 -3.27 6.81
N LYS A 115 -1.92 -3.03 6.06
CA LYS A 115 -0.57 -3.46 6.46
C LYS A 115 -0.10 -2.87 7.78
N LEU A 116 -0.47 -1.62 8.09
CA LEU A 116 -0.11 -1.03 9.38
C LEU A 116 -0.92 -1.63 10.52
N LEU A 117 -2.21 -1.91 10.30
CA LEU A 117 -3.03 -2.65 11.26
C LEU A 117 -2.49 -4.08 11.49
N ASP A 118 -2.11 -4.79 10.43
CA ASP A 118 -1.49 -6.12 10.53
C ASP A 118 -0.18 -6.06 11.34
N LEU A 119 0.65 -5.06 11.07
CA LEU A 119 1.91 -4.83 11.81
C LEU A 119 1.65 -4.51 13.28
N ALA A 120 0.65 -3.67 13.57
CA ALA A 120 0.26 -3.34 14.93
C ALA A 120 -0.24 -4.60 15.68
N ALA A 121 -1.06 -5.44 15.03
CA ALA A 121 -1.53 -6.70 15.58
C ALA A 121 -0.38 -7.67 15.87
N GLN A 122 0.58 -7.81 14.96
CA GLN A 122 1.76 -8.66 15.12
C GLN A 122 2.69 -8.19 16.25
N THR A 123 2.79 -6.88 16.44
CA THR A 123 3.67 -6.27 17.45
C THR A 123 2.96 -5.96 18.77
N GLY A 124 1.68 -6.33 18.90
CA GLY A 124 0.87 -6.09 20.10
C GLY A 124 0.61 -4.62 20.40
N LYS A 125 0.76 -3.73 19.41
CA LYS A 125 0.60 -2.28 19.60
C LYS A 125 -0.80 -1.82 19.31
N ASN A 126 -1.21 -0.77 20.01
CA ASN A 126 -2.45 -0.06 19.74
C ASN A 126 -2.28 0.89 18.55
N VAL A 127 -3.40 1.33 17.97
CA VAL A 127 -3.41 2.27 16.84
C VAL A 127 -4.34 3.44 17.08
N ARG A 128 -3.95 4.59 16.52
CA ARG A 128 -4.75 5.81 16.42
C ARG A 128 -4.68 6.32 14.99
N TRP A 129 -5.76 6.92 14.50
CA TRP A 129 -5.83 7.41 13.14
C TRP A 129 -6.58 8.73 13.02
N ASP A 130 -6.23 9.53 12.03
CA ASP A 130 -6.93 10.75 11.64
C ASP A 130 -7.47 10.59 10.23
N VAL A 131 -8.72 11.01 10.02
CA VAL A 131 -9.38 11.03 8.71
C VAL A 131 -9.67 12.48 8.32
N LEU A 132 -9.13 12.89 7.18
CA LEU A 132 -9.51 14.14 6.53
C LEU A 132 -10.77 13.92 5.71
N PHE A 133 -11.86 14.54 6.11
CA PHE A 133 -13.08 14.57 5.32
C PHE A 133 -13.09 15.80 4.40
N GLN A 134 -13.61 15.60 3.18
CA GLN A 134 -13.84 16.71 2.25
C GLN A 134 -14.81 17.73 2.82
N THR A 135 -15.79 17.25 3.57
CA THR A 135 -16.92 18.03 4.06
C THR A 135 -17.31 17.48 5.43
N ILE A 136 -17.28 18.34 6.45
CA ILE A 136 -17.67 18.09 7.83
C ILE A 136 -18.61 19.21 8.26
N ARG A 137 -19.71 18.86 8.89
CA ARG A 137 -20.54 19.77 9.68
C ARG A 137 -20.36 19.38 11.15
N THR A 138 -19.91 20.33 11.97
CA THR A 138 -19.94 20.17 13.42
C THR A 138 -21.19 20.81 13.99
N ILE A 139 -21.46 20.57 15.28
CA ILE A 139 -22.60 21.20 15.98
C ILE A 139 -22.47 22.73 15.96
N SER A 140 -21.24 23.26 16.05
CA SER A 140 -20.95 24.70 16.14
C SER A 140 -20.72 25.39 14.80
N ASP A 141 -20.26 24.68 13.77
CA ASP A 141 -19.71 25.29 12.56
C ASP A 141 -20.46 24.92 11.30
N ALA A 142 -20.43 25.84 10.33
CA ALA A 142 -20.81 25.57 8.96
C ALA A 142 -19.92 24.49 8.32
N THR A 143 -20.43 23.95 7.22
CA THR A 143 -19.81 22.85 6.50
C THR A 143 -18.42 23.22 5.92
N LYS A 144 -17.35 22.52 6.33
CA LYS A 144 -15.95 22.74 5.89
C LYS A 144 -15.14 21.44 5.81
N SER A 145 -13.94 21.46 5.22
CA SER A 145 -13.02 20.32 5.33
C SER A 145 -12.35 20.27 6.70
N GLY A 146 -12.14 19.08 7.27
CA GLY A 146 -11.50 18.95 8.57
C GLY A 146 -10.98 17.54 8.87
N TRP A 147 -10.14 17.46 9.90
CA TRP A 147 -9.60 16.20 10.42
C TRP A 147 -10.43 15.72 11.60
N VAL A 148 -10.70 14.42 11.65
CA VAL A 148 -11.35 13.75 12.77
C VAL A 148 -10.49 12.58 13.20
N THR A 149 -10.25 12.46 14.50
CA THR A 149 -9.39 11.42 15.06
C THR A 149 -10.24 10.26 15.58
N GLY A 150 -9.88 9.04 15.18
CA GLY A 150 -10.38 7.80 15.76
C GLY A 150 -9.28 7.05 16.52
N LYS A 151 -9.70 6.24 17.49
CA LYS A 151 -8.88 5.31 18.25
C LYS A 151 -9.54 3.93 18.29
N LEU A 152 -8.81 2.91 18.70
CA LEU A 152 -9.41 1.61 18.99
C LEU A 152 -10.51 1.77 20.06
N PRO A 153 -11.71 1.20 19.87
CA PRO A 153 -12.72 1.10 20.91
C PRO A 153 -12.18 0.40 22.16
N ASP A 154 -12.79 0.66 23.32
CA ASP A 154 -12.34 0.05 24.58
C ASP A 154 -12.46 -1.48 24.50
N GLY A 155 -11.38 -2.17 24.93
CA GLY A 155 -11.26 -3.63 24.82
C GLY A 155 -10.91 -4.16 23.43
N TRP A 156 -10.79 -3.31 22.40
CA TRP A 156 -10.34 -3.74 21.08
C TRP A 156 -8.82 -3.69 20.96
N THR A 157 -8.26 -4.71 20.32
CA THR A 157 -6.88 -4.70 19.83
C THR A 157 -6.86 -4.42 18.32
N ALA A 158 -5.67 -4.17 17.76
CA ALA A 158 -5.51 -4.11 16.31
C ALA A 158 -5.98 -5.40 15.62
N ALA A 159 -5.77 -6.57 16.24
CA ALA A 159 -6.25 -7.85 15.73
C ALA A 159 -7.79 -7.93 15.76
N THR A 160 -8.42 -7.44 16.83
CA THR A 160 -9.89 -7.35 16.93
C THR A 160 -10.45 -6.47 15.82
N LEU A 161 -9.84 -5.29 15.59
CA LEU A 161 -10.26 -4.38 14.52
C LEU A 161 -10.13 -5.04 13.14
N LEU A 162 -9.03 -5.75 12.87
CA LEU A 162 -8.85 -6.48 11.62
C LEU A 162 -9.91 -7.56 11.41
N SER A 163 -10.24 -8.31 12.46
CA SER A 163 -11.31 -9.30 12.43
C SER A 163 -12.67 -8.66 12.12
N ARG A 164 -12.99 -7.53 12.77
CA ARG A 164 -14.22 -6.75 12.52
C ARG A 164 -14.30 -6.14 11.12
N ILE A 165 -13.16 -5.74 10.56
CA ILE A 165 -13.11 -5.27 9.17
C ILE A 165 -13.41 -6.44 8.22
N ALA A 166 -12.82 -7.61 8.46
CA ALA A 166 -13.05 -8.80 7.63
C ALA A 166 -14.48 -9.36 7.78
N GLN A 167 -15.04 -9.29 8.98
CA GLN A 167 -16.34 -9.83 9.36
C GLN A 167 -17.14 -8.79 10.16
N PRO A 168 -17.77 -7.81 9.49
CA PRO A 168 -18.60 -6.81 10.15
C PRO A 168 -19.81 -7.47 10.81
N GLN A 169 -20.22 -6.98 11.99
CA GLN A 169 -21.41 -7.44 12.69
C GLN A 169 -22.59 -6.48 12.50
N GLN A 170 -23.76 -6.90 13.00
CA GLN A 170 -24.96 -6.06 13.02
C GLN A 170 -24.67 -4.75 13.78
N GLY A 171 -24.84 -3.61 13.10
CA GLY A 171 -24.50 -2.28 13.60
C GLY A 171 -23.30 -1.64 12.91
N ASP A 172 -22.43 -2.43 12.28
CA ASP A 172 -21.29 -1.88 11.52
C ASP A 172 -21.76 -1.25 10.20
N SER A 173 -21.26 -0.06 9.90
CA SER A 173 -21.63 0.69 8.69
C SER A 173 -20.66 0.49 7.51
N TRP A 174 -19.73 -0.47 7.60
CA TRP A 174 -18.75 -0.79 6.57
C TRP A 174 -18.96 -2.19 5.96
N LYS A 175 -18.39 -2.39 4.77
CA LYS A 175 -18.42 -3.68 4.07
C LYS A 175 -17.25 -4.58 4.50
N PRO A 176 -17.37 -5.91 4.35
CA PRO A 176 -16.26 -6.83 4.56
C PRO A 176 -15.01 -6.41 3.79
N GLY A 177 -13.89 -6.26 4.49
CA GLY A 177 -12.59 -5.84 3.95
C GLY A 177 -12.44 -4.33 3.69
N ASP A 178 -13.46 -3.51 3.96
CA ASP A 178 -13.40 -2.06 3.76
C ASP A 178 -12.74 -1.35 4.95
N VAL A 179 -11.41 -1.41 4.98
CA VAL A 179 -10.58 -0.75 6.01
C VAL A 179 -10.88 0.74 6.10
N SER A 180 -10.97 1.43 4.97
CA SER A 180 -11.21 2.88 4.96
C SER A 180 -12.61 3.21 5.49
N GLY A 181 -13.62 2.43 5.10
CA GLY A 181 -14.98 2.54 5.63
C GLY A 181 -15.03 2.36 7.14
N ALA A 182 -14.38 1.32 7.67
CA ALA A 182 -14.34 1.04 9.11
C ALA A 182 -13.67 2.17 9.90
N LEU A 183 -12.50 2.65 9.47
CA LEU A 183 -11.81 3.76 10.15
C LEU A 183 -12.62 5.06 10.12
N ILE A 184 -13.35 5.32 9.03
CA ILE A 184 -14.28 6.46 8.92
C ILE A 184 -15.44 6.32 9.90
N ALA A 185 -16.09 5.15 9.91
CA ALA A 185 -17.26 4.89 10.76
C ALA A 185 -16.93 5.07 12.23
N LEU A 186 -15.88 4.38 12.70
CA LEU A 186 -15.42 4.46 14.08
C LEU A 186 -14.97 5.88 14.46
N ALA A 187 -14.27 6.59 13.57
CA ALA A 187 -13.90 7.98 13.84
C ALA A 187 -15.13 8.89 13.98
N LYS A 188 -16.20 8.67 13.21
CA LYS A 188 -17.43 9.45 13.35
C LYS A 188 -18.19 9.11 14.63
N GLU A 189 -18.35 7.84 14.93
CA GLU A 189 -19.04 7.36 16.14
C GLU A 189 -18.40 7.90 17.43
N GLN A 190 -17.07 8.02 17.45
CA GLN A 190 -16.33 8.52 18.60
C GLN A 190 -16.33 10.05 18.75
N ASN A 191 -16.84 10.79 17.76
CA ASN A 191 -16.80 12.24 17.73
C ASN A 191 -18.22 12.80 17.61
N GLU A 192 -18.95 12.85 18.73
CA GLU A 192 -20.34 13.35 18.82
C GLU A 192 -20.52 14.79 18.30
N GLY A 193 -19.45 15.58 18.32
CA GLY A 193 -19.44 16.94 17.75
C GLY A 193 -19.55 16.99 16.22
N VAL A 194 -19.41 15.86 15.52
CA VAL A 194 -19.50 15.75 14.06
C VAL A 194 -20.91 15.30 13.66
N VAL A 195 -21.73 16.25 13.21
CA VAL A 195 -23.12 16.01 12.79
C VAL A 195 -23.18 15.34 11.42
N SER A 196 -22.29 15.71 10.50
CA SER A 196 -22.17 15.04 9.22
C SER A 196 -20.74 15.10 8.69
N ALA A 197 -20.36 14.08 7.94
CA ALA A 197 -19.07 14.03 7.26
C ALA A 197 -19.16 13.20 5.98
N THR A 198 -18.59 13.69 4.87
CA THR A 198 -18.57 13.00 3.58
C THR A 198 -17.17 13.01 2.95
N GLY A 199 -16.85 11.91 2.25
CA GLY A 199 -15.65 11.77 1.43
C GLY A 199 -14.34 11.81 2.22
N GLY A 200 -13.95 10.68 2.83
CA GLY A 200 -12.60 10.51 3.38
C GLY A 200 -11.54 10.62 2.28
N ARG A 201 -10.72 11.67 2.34
CA ARG A 201 -9.73 12.03 1.31
C ARG A 201 -8.30 11.69 1.68
N GLU A 202 -8.01 11.63 2.96
CA GLU A 202 -6.69 11.33 3.49
C GLU A 202 -6.80 10.68 4.86
N PHE A 203 -5.89 9.77 5.13
CA PHE A 203 -5.77 9.03 6.36
C PHE A 203 -4.35 9.19 6.89
N SER A 204 -4.22 9.47 8.17
CA SER A 204 -2.98 9.30 8.93
C SER A 204 -3.24 8.21 9.97
N ILE A 205 -2.41 7.19 10.08
CA ILE A 205 -2.55 6.15 11.10
C ILE A 205 -1.19 5.89 11.72
N PHE A 206 -1.14 5.70 13.03
CA PHE A 206 0.10 5.48 13.76
C PHE A 206 -0.11 4.53 14.94
N THR A 207 0.93 3.76 15.26
CA THR A 207 0.95 2.92 16.45
C THR A 207 1.27 3.74 17.68
N ILE A 208 0.58 3.45 18.78
CA ILE A 208 0.86 3.99 20.10
C ILE A 208 1.34 2.86 21.02
N PRO A 209 2.00 3.19 22.14
CA PRO A 209 2.45 2.21 23.13
C PRO A 209 1.28 1.40 23.70
#